data_AF-A0AAD2JND0-F1
#
_entry.id   AF-A0AAD2JND0-F1
#
_cell.length_a   1.000
_cell.length_b   1.000
_cell.length_c   1.000
_cell.angle_alpha   90.00
_cell.angle_beta   90.00
_cell.angle_gamma   90.00
#
_symmetry.space_group_name_H-M   'P 1'
#
loop_
_entity.id
_entity.type
_entity.pdbx_description
1 polymer ?
#
loop_
_entity_poly.entity_id
_entity_poly.type
_entity_poly.pdbx_seq_one_letter_code
_entity_poly.pdbx_strand_id
1 'polypeptide(L)'
;MLRLNRFLSLIALLLLIAVSCHAEGDCANVNEEGLCANPDAATDEVTEEAVATEATEEDPNCPSRAYVIRCAGKYLDTNQNGKLERAELETAINSLPWYSRGLLQILGSVDKMMKKCDMDGDDAISMTTDMEQNKDQCLATCFKRKAFKSAFFPDCE
;
A
#
# COMPACT_ATOMS: atom_id res chain seq x y z
N MET A 1 45.22 15.17 -37.16
CA MET A 1 45.37 14.58 -35.81
C MET A 1 44.81 15.53 -34.75
N LEU A 2 43.48 15.65 -34.58
CA LEU A 2 42.87 16.55 -33.56
C LEU A 2 41.39 16.19 -33.27
N ARG A 3 41.06 14.91 -33.11
CA ARG A 3 39.69 14.47 -32.75
C ARG A 3 39.62 13.41 -31.64
N LEU A 4 40.68 13.25 -30.84
CA LEU A 4 40.69 12.29 -29.71
C LEU A 4 40.50 12.95 -28.33
N ASN A 5 40.70 14.26 -28.21
CA ASN A 5 40.65 14.96 -26.91
C ASN A 5 39.25 15.29 -26.38
N ARG A 6 38.18 15.17 -27.19
CA ARG A 6 36.83 15.51 -26.73
C ARG A 6 36.08 14.33 -26.08
N PHE A 7 36.45 13.09 -26.40
CA PHE A 7 35.81 11.91 -25.80
C PHE A 7 36.32 11.62 -24.37
N LEU A 8 37.59 11.93 -24.08
CA LEU A 8 38.17 11.73 -22.74
C LEU A 8 37.57 12.65 -21.66
N SER A 9 37.10 13.85 -22.03
CA SER A 9 36.51 14.79 -21.07
C SER A 9 35.10 14.40 -20.59
N LEU A 10 34.36 13.60 -21.38
CA LEU A 10 33.01 13.16 -21.01
C LEU A 10 33.05 11.93 -20.09
N ILE A 11 34.05 11.07 -20.23
CA ILE A 11 34.24 9.90 -19.36
C ILE A 11 34.67 10.34 -17.94
N ALA A 12 35.47 11.41 -17.83
CA ALA A 12 35.88 11.96 -16.54
C ALA A 12 34.70 12.57 -15.75
N LEU A 13 33.68 13.10 -16.43
CA LEU A 13 32.50 13.67 -15.76
C LEU A 13 31.53 12.59 -15.26
N LEU A 14 31.46 11.44 -15.95
CA LEU A 14 30.62 10.30 -15.55
C LEU A 14 31.17 9.54 -14.33
N LEU A 15 32.48 9.57 -14.09
CA LEU A 15 33.09 8.91 -12.92
C LEU A 15 32.99 9.72 -11.61
N LEU A 16 32.67 11.02 -11.66
CA LEU A 16 32.54 11.86 -10.47
C LEU A 16 31.16 11.79 -9.79
N ILE A 17 30.14 11.21 -10.44
CA ILE A 17 28.80 11.04 -9.83
C ILE A 17 28.74 9.77 -8.96
N ALA A 18 29.72 8.88 -9.03
CA ALA A 18 29.74 7.63 -8.27
C ALA A 18 30.23 7.74 -6.81
N VAL A 19 30.59 8.93 -6.33
CA VAL A 19 31.16 9.13 -4.98
C VAL A 19 30.35 10.17 -4.20
N SER A 20 29.13 9.82 -3.78
CA SER A 20 28.40 10.47 -2.69
C SER A 20 27.20 9.63 -2.24
N CYS A 21 27.46 8.44 -1.72
CA CYS A 21 26.55 7.74 -0.80
C CYS A 21 27.39 7.08 0.29
N HIS A 22 27.78 7.87 1.29
CA HIS A 22 28.10 7.39 2.63
C HIS A 22 27.22 8.21 3.58
N ALA A 23 26.02 7.71 3.82
CA ALA A 23 25.29 7.99 5.04
C ALA A 23 25.47 6.75 5.90
N GLU A 24 26.27 6.92 6.96
CA GLU A 24 26.44 5.94 8.01
C GLU A 24 25.08 5.77 8.71
N GLY A 25 24.50 4.60 8.51
CA GLY A 25 23.28 4.13 9.12
C GLY A 25 23.37 2.61 9.13
N ASP A 26 23.81 2.09 10.27
CA ASP A 26 24.06 0.69 10.56
C ASP A 26 22.80 -0.16 10.30
N CYS A 27 22.74 -0.86 9.17
CA CYS A 27 21.71 -1.87 8.88
C CYS A 27 22.28 -3.27 9.17
N ALA A 28 22.82 -3.48 10.35
CA ALA A 28 23.18 -4.81 10.85
C ALA A 28 21.93 -5.59 11.31
N ASN A 29 21.22 -6.20 10.36
CA ASN A 29 20.73 -7.59 10.40
C ASN A 29 19.74 -7.83 9.26
N VAL A 30 20.19 -8.53 8.23
CA VAL A 30 19.31 -9.15 7.24
C VAL A 30 18.88 -10.49 7.83
N ASN A 31 17.73 -10.51 8.51
CA ASN A 31 16.98 -11.74 8.70
C ASN A 31 15.91 -11.83 7.60
N GLU A 32 15.74 -13.04 7.08
CA GLU A 32 15.01 -13.43 5.87
C GLU A 32 13.48 -13.24 5.92
N GLU A 33 12.98 -12.42 6.84
CA GLU A 33 11.56 -12.10 6.98
C GLU A 33 11.48 -10.59 7.21
N GLY A 34 11.15 -9.82 6.17
CA GLY A 34 11.09 -8.36 6.19
C GLY A 34 9.96 -7.80 7.07
N LEU A 35 10.09 -7.95 8.39
CA LEU A 35 9.28 -7.32 9.41
C LEU A 35 9.99 -6.07 9.94
N CYS A 36 9.44 -4.90 9.63
CA CYS A 36 9.71 -3.71 10.43
C CYS A 36 8.97 -3.88 11.76
N ALA A 37 9.71 -4.08 12.85
CA ALA A 37 9.14 -4.12 14.20
C ALA A 37 8.49 -2.76 14.52
N ASN A 38 7.19 -2.77 14.81
CA ASN A 38 6.46 -1.59 15.27
C ASN A 38 6.41 -1.59 16.81
N PRO A 39 6.96 -0.59 17.51
CA PRO A 39 6.98 -0.55 18.98
C PRO A 39 5.63 -0.23 19.66
N ASP A 40 4.56 0.03 18.92
CA ASP A 40 3.27 0.47 19.50
C ASP A 40 2.18 -0.61 19.46
N ALA A 41 2.47 -1.79 20.02
CA ALA A 41 1.44 -2.75 20.42
C ALA A 41 0.85 -2.34 21.78
N ALA A 42 0.08 -1.25 21.79
CA ALA A 42 -0.79 -0.90 22.91
C ALA A 42 -2.22 -1.36 22.59
N THR A 43 -2.62 -2.39 23.33
CA THR A 43 -3.96 -2.85 23.67
C THR A 43 -5.10 -1.85 23.41
N ASP A 44 -6.06 -2.25 22.59
CA ASP A 44 -7.42 -1.71 22.63
C ASP A 44 -8.41 -2.86 22.81
N GLU A 45 -9.14 -2.82 23.92
CA GLU A 45 -10.18 -3.76 24.28
C GLU A 45 -11.41 -3.58 23.39
N VAL A 46 -11.98 -4.70 22.97
CA VAL A 46 -13.16 -4.76 22.10
C VAL A 46 -14.42 -4.67 22.96
N THR A 47 -15.15 -3.56 22.85
CA THR A 47 -16.59 -3.52 23.12
C THR A 47 -17.35 -3.67 21.81
N GLU A 48 -17.99 -4.82 21.64
CA GLU A 48 -19.02 -5.06 20.62
C GLU A 48 -20.31 -4.35 21.03
N GLU A 49 -20.77 -3.35 20.29
CA GLU A 49 -22.20 -3.01 20.23
C GLU A 49 -22.55 -2.16 18.99
N ALA A 50 -23.61 -2.60 18.33
CA ALA A 50 -24.57 -1.87 17.49
C ALA A 50 -24.08 -1.01 16.31
N VAL A 51 -24.45 -1.50 15.11
CA VAL A 51 -24.64 -0.75 13.86
C VAL A 51 -25.48 0.50 14.11
N ALA A 52 -24.82 1.65 14.23
CA ALA A 52 -25.42 2.97 14.14
C ALA A 52 -24.67 3.76 13.07
N THR A 53 -25.39 4.11 12.01
CA THR A 53 -24.98 5.04 10.95
C THR A 53 -24.98 6.46 11.51
N GLU A 54 -24.09 6.72 12.46
CA GLU A 54 -23.66 8.07 12.78
C GLU A 54 -22.50 8.35 11.84
N ALA A 55 -22.64 9.35 10.97
CA ALA A 55 -21.54 9.87 10.17
C ALA A 55 -20.56 10.54 11.12
N THR A 56 -19.74 9.73 11.81
CA THR A 56 -18.55 10.21 12.49
C THR A 56 -17.71 10.91 11.43
N GLU A 57 -17.37 12.17 11.65
CA GLU A 57 -16.49 12.91 10.75
C GLU A 57 -15.20 12.08 10.52
N GLU A 58 -15.07 11.53 9.31
CA GLU A 58 -13.96 10.65 8.97
C GLU A 58 -12.66 11.45 8.99
N ASP A 59 -11.72 11.05 9.85
CA ASP A 59 -10.42 11.71 9.92
C ASP A 59 -9.69 11.54 8.57
N PRO A 60 -9.39 12.64 7.85
CA PRO A 60 -8.65 12.57 6.59
C PRO A 60 -7.25 11.93 6.73
N ASN A 61 -6.70 11.90 7.95
CA ASN A 61 -5.39 11.33 8.25
C ASN A 61 -5.42 9.86 8.67
N CYS A 62 -6.53 9.36 9.21
CA CYS A 62 -6.72 7.95 9.47
C CYS A 62 -8.14 7.52 9.10
N PRO A 63 -8.41 7.26 7.80
CA PRO A 63 -9.72 6.80 7.39
C PRO A 63 -10.07 5.48 8.08
N SER A 64 -11.33 5.35 8.49
CA SER A 64 -11.81 4.15 9.16
C SER A 64 -11.75 2.94 8.21
N ARG A 65 -11.67 1.73 8.76
CA ARG A 65 -11.67 0.51 7.92
C ARG A 65 -12.97 0.36 7.16
N ALA A 66 -14.11 0.55 7.85
CA ALA A 66 -15.44 0.48 7.25
C ALA A 66 -15.58 1.47 6.09
N TYR A 67 -15.03 2.67 6.24
CA TYR A 67 -14.97 3.66 5.17
C TYR A 67 -14.16 3.18 3.96
N VAL A 68 -12.95 2.66 4.20
CA VAL A 68 -12.10 2.14 3.12
C VAL A 68 -12.77 0.98 2.38
N ILE A 69 -13.41 0.06 3.11
CA ILE A 69 -14.18 -1.06 2.53
C ILE A 69 -15.32 -0.53 1.65
N ARG A 70 -16.11 0.42 2.17
CA ARG A 70 -17.21 1.03 1.43
C ARG A 70 -16.74 1.70 0.14
N CYS A 71 -15.65 2.47 0.21
CA CYS A 71 -15.07 3.11 -0.96
C CYS A 71 -14.50 2.11 -1.95
N ALA A 72 -13.82 1.06 -1.47
CA ALA A 72 -13.29 0.00 -2.31
C ALA A 72 -14.42 -0.69 -3.10
N GLY A 73 -15.53 -1.04 -2.44
CA GLY A 73 -16.70 -1.61 -3.12
C GLY A 73 -17.35 -0.64 -4.13
N LYS A 74 -17.22 0.67 -3.94
CA LYS A 74 -17.78 1.66 -4.88
C LYS A 74 -16.90 1.88 -6.12
N TYR A 75 -15.57 1.89 -5.94
CA TYR A 75 -14.63 2.31 -6.99
C TYR A 75 -13.85 1.16 -7.63
N LEU A 76 -13.71 0.02 -6.94
CA LEU A 76 -12.88 -1.10 -7.38
C LEU A 76 -13.67 -2.36 -7.71
N ASP A 77 -14.76 -2.65 -6.99
CA ASP A 77 -15.69 -3.75 -7.30
C ASP A 77 -16.58 -3.34 -8.48
N THR A 78 -16.10 -3.63 -9.68
CA THR A 78 -16.74 -3.25 -10.95
C THR A 78 -17.92 -4.13 -11.29
N ASN A 79 -17.90 -5.40 -10.85
CA ASN A 79 -18.98 -6.34 -11.11
C ASN A 79 -20.03 -6.38 -9.99
N GLN A 80 -19.82 -5.63 -8.90
CA GLN A 80 -20.71 -5.46 -7.75
C GLN A 80 -21.03 -6.78 -7.06
N ASN A 81 -20.07 -7.71 -7.02
CA ASN A 81 -20.25 -9.01 -6.38
C ASN A 81 -19.99 -8.97 -4.86
N GLY A 82 -19.61 -7.81 -4.32
CA GLY A 82 -19.29 -7.62 -2.90
C GLY A 82 -17.90 -8.15 -2.51
N LYS A 83 -17.06 -8.45 -3.50
CA LYS A 83 -15.69 -8.91 -3.37
C LYS A 83 -14.80 -8.10 -4.31
N LEU A 84 -13.52 -8.04 -3.99
CA LEU A 84 -12.49 -7.46 -4.83
C LEU A 84 -11.72 -8.58 -5.52
N GLU A 85 -12.03 -8.85 -6.78
CA GLU A 85 -11.33 -9.91 -7.52
C GLU A 85 -9.89 -9.49 -7.86
N ARG A 86 -9.00 -10.48 -8.03
CA ARG A 86 -7.62 -10.25 -8.50
C ARG A 86 -7.55 -9.39 -9.75
N ALA A 87 -8.40 -9.68 -10.74
CA ALA A 87 -8.40 -8.97 -12.01
C ALA A 87 -8.81 -7.50 -11.85
N GLU A 88 -9.73 -7.20 -10.94
CA GLU A 88 -10.17 -5.83 -10.64
C GLU A 88 -9.08 -5.04 -9.94
N LEU A 89 -8.42 -5.64 -8.94
CA LEU A 89 -7.25 -5.07 -8.27
C LEU A 89 -6.07 -4.84 -9.22
N GLU A 90 -5.77 -5.80 -10.09
CA GLU A 90 -4.75 -5.66 -11.13
C GLU A 90 -5.06 -4.52 -12.09
N THR A 91 -6.31 -4.45 -12.57
CA THR A 91 -6.76 -3.39 -13.46
C THR A 91 -6.65 -2.03 -12.78
N ALA A 92 -7.08 -1.92 -11.53
CA ALA A 92 -6.96 -0.71 -10.74
C ALA A 92 -5.49 -0.28 -10.57
N ILE A 93 -4.60 -1.19 -10.18
CA ILE A 93 -3.17 -0.91 -10.03
C ILE A 93 -2.52 -0.51 -11.35
N ASN A 94 -2.89 -1.16 -12.44
CA ASN A 94 -2.38 -0.83 -13.77
C ASN A 94 -2.88 0.51 -14.29
N SER A 95 -4.06 0.94 -13.84
CA SER A 95 -4.63 2.26 -14.16
C SER A 95 -3.94 3.42 -13.41
N LEU A 96 -3.25 3.11 -12.32
CA LEU A 96 -2.55 4.13 -11.54
C LEU A 96 -1.44 4.78 -12.37
N PRO A 97 -1.31 6.12 -12.30
CA PRO A 97 -0.25 6.81 -12.99
C PRO A 97 1.12 6.37 -12.44
N TRP A 98 2.14 6.44 -13.31
CA TRP A 98 3.46 5.87 -13.02
C TRP A 98 4.12 6.40 -11.74
N TYR A 99 3.82 7.64 -11.32
CA TYR A 99 4.33 8.24 -10.08
C TYR A 99 3.71 7.63 -8.82
N SER A 100 2.48 7.12 -8.90
CA SER A 100 1.81 6.39 -7.82
C SER A 100 2.36 4.97 -7.65
N ARG A 101 3.27 4.51 -8.52
CA ARG A 101 3.95 3.22 -8.32
C ARG A 101 4.82 3.18 -7.07
N GLY A 102 5.23 4.34 -6.53
CA GLY A 102 5.86 4.41 -5.21
C GLY A 102 4.95 3.85 -4.10
N LEU A 103 3.63 4.03 -4.21
CA LEU A 103 2.67 3.45 -3.26
C LEU A 103 2.61 1.92 -3.34
N LEU A 104 2.95 1.31 -4.48
CA LEU A 104 3.05 -0.16 -4.60
C LEU A 104 4.21 -0.73 -3.78
N GLN A 105 5.21 0.08 -3.41
CA GLN A 105 6.23 -0.35 -2.44
C GLN A 105 5.64 -0.44 -1.02
N ILE A 106 4.65 0.39 -0.70
CA ILE A 106 3.99 0.44 0.62
C ILE A 106 2.90 -0.63 0.72
N LEU A 107 2.02 -0.70 -0.28
CA LEU A 107 0.87 -1.60 -0.30
C LEU A 107 1.28 -3.02 -0.74
N GLY A 108 2.33 -3.13 -1.54
CA GLY A 108 2.77 -4.38 -2.18
C GLY A 108 2.20 -4.54 -3.59
N SER A 109 2.66 -5.58 -4.29
CA SER A 109 2.01 -6.06 -5.51
C SER A 109 0.64 -6.65 -5.18
N VAL A 110 -0.20 -6.85 -6.19
CA VAL A 110 -1.50 -7.54 -6.04
C VAL A 110 -1.32 -8.88 -5.31
N ASP A 111 -0.29 -9.65 -5.64
CA ASP A 111 -0.01 -10.92 -4.96
C ASP A 111 0.22 -10.77 -3.45
N LYS A 112 0.92 -9.71 -3.03
CA LYS A 112 1.17 -9.44 -1.61
C LYS A 112 -0.10 -8.97 -0.92
N MET A 113 -0.95 -8.23 -1.61
CA MET A 113 -2.25 -7.82 -1.08
C MET A 113 -3.17 -9.03 -0.93
N MET A 114 -3.33 -9.85 -1.97
CA MET A 114 -4.12 -11.07 -1.92
C MET A 114 -3.64 -11.97 -0.79
N LYS A 115 -2.35 -12.32 -0.76
CA LYS A 115 -1.79 -13.16 0.32
C LYS A 115 -2.06 -12.65 1.75
N LYS A 116 -2.21 -11.33 1.93
CA LYS A 116 -2.41 -10.71 3.24
C LYS A 116 -3.86 -10.42 3.58
N CYS A 117 -4.74 -10.33 2.59
CA CYS A 117 -6.11 -9.89 2.78
C CYS A 117 -7.08 -11.03 2.51
N ASP A 118 -6.92 -11.75 1.41
CA ASP A 118 -7.69 -12.95 1.06
C ASP A 118 -7.34 -14.08 2.03
N MET A 119 -8.22 -14.32 3.02
CA MET A 119 -7.99 -15.32 4.06
C MET A 119 -8.48 -16.70 3.66
N ASP A 120 -9.54 -16.78 2.85
CA ASP A 120 -10.10 -18.04 2.41
C ASP A 120 -9.42 -18.60 1.15
N GLY A 121 -8.60 -17.79 0.49
CA GLY A 121 -7.76 -18.16 -0.65
C GLY A 121 -8.55 -18.31 -1.94
N ASP A 122 -9.68 -17.60 -2.07
CA ASP A 122 -10.56 -17.69 -3.23
C ASP A 122 -10.18 -16.76 -4.40
N ASP A 123 -9.01 -16.12 -4.32
CA ASP A 123 -8.49 -15.14 -5.28
C ASP A 123 -9.37 -13.86 -5.38
N ALA A 124 -10.21 -13.62 -4.38
CA ALA A 124 -10.93 -12.39 -4.17
C ALA A 124 -10.87 -11.95 -2.70
N ILE A 125 -11.05 -10.66 -2.45
CA ILE A 125 -11.11 -10.11 -1.09
C ILE A 125 -12.55 -9.77 -0.80
N SER A 126 -13.22 -10.58 0.01
CA SER A 126 -14.56 -10.30 0.50
C SER A 126 -14.57 -9.08 1.42
N MET A 127 -15.44 -8.13 1.10
CA MET A 127 -15.60 -6.91 1.90
C MET A 127 -16.12 -7.17 3.30
N THR A 128 -16.90 -8.24 3.49
CA THR A 128 -17.53 -8.61 4.77
C THR A 128 -16.74 -9.66 5.53
N THR A 129 -16.13 -10.62 4.83
CA THR A 129 -15.44 -11.74 5.49
C THR A 129 -13.97 -11.41 5.70
N ASP A 130 -13.22 -11.24 4.63
CA ASP A 130 -11.77 -11.07 4.67
C ASP A 130 -11.35 -9.77 5.34
N MET A 131 -11.96 -8.66 4.93
CA MET A 131 -11.58 -7.35 5.44
C MET A 131 -11.93 -7.15 6.92
N GLU A 132 -12.99 -7.79 7.42
CA GLU A 132 -13.42 -7.69 8.83
C GLU A 132 -12.64 -8.67 9.72
N GLN A 133 -12.51 -9.92 9.29
CA GLN A 133 -11.86 -10.97 10.08
C GLN A 133 -10.34 -10.82 10.11
N ASN A 134 -9.73 -10.18 9.10
CA ASN A 134 -8.29 -10.00 8.98
C ASN A 134 -7.82 -8.55 9.24
N LYS A 135 -8.46 -7.89 10.21
CA LYS A 135 -8.26 -6.48 10.50
C LYS A 135 -6.81 -6.12 10.86
N ASP A 136 -6.06 -7.04 11.45
CA ASP A 136 -4.70 -6.84 11.94
C ASP A 136 -3.61 -7.05 10.87
N GLN A 137 -3.94 -7.69 9.74
CA GLN A 137 -3.00 -7.85 8.62
C GLN A 137 -3.40 -6.99 7.42
N CYS A 138 -4.67 -7.03 7.04
CA CYS A 138 -5.18 -6.34 5.87
C CYS A 138 -5.44 -4.86 6.18
N LEU A 139 -4.65 -3.98 5.55
CA LEU A 139 -4.69 -2.53 5.77
C LEU A 139 -4.71 -2.16 7.27
N ALA A 140 -3.93 -2.87 8.07
CA ALA A 140 -3.99 -2.81 9.53
C ALA A 140 -3.73 -1.40 10.10
N THR A 141 -2.81 -0.66 9.48
CA THR A 141 -2.38 0.65 9.96
C THR A 141 -3.12 1.78 9.25
N CYS A 142 -3.31 2.91 9.96
CA CYS A 142 -3.83 4.16 9.38
C CYS A 142 -3.08 4.55 8.11
N PHE A 143 -1.75 4.43 8.13
CA PHE A 143 -0.89 4.75 6.99
C PHE A 143 -1.26 3.92 5.75
N LYS A 144 -1.47 2.61 5.90
CA LYS A 144 -1.88 1.73 4.80
C LYS A 144 -3.26 2.10 4.27
N ARG A 145 -4.24 2.35 5.17
CA ARG A 145 -5.60 2.78 4.79
C ARG A 145 -5.61 4.12 4.06
N LYS A 146 -4.87 5.11 4.55
CA LYS A 146 -4.70 6.42 3.92
C LYS A 146 -4.03 6.31 2.56
N ALA A 147 -2.95 5.55 2.47
CA ALA A 147 -2.25 5.28 1.22
C ALA A 147 -3.16 4.61 0.19
N PHE A 148 -3.92 3.59 0.62
CA PHE A 148 -4.88 2.89 -0.24
C PHE A 148 -5.99 3.84 -0.73
N LYS A 149 -6.62 4.61 0.16
CA LYS A 149 -7.61 5.64 -0.21
C LYS A 149 -7.04 6.62 -1.23
N SER A 150 -5.89 7.22 -0.92
CA SER A 150 -5.26 8.24 -1.77
C SER A 150 -4.86 7.70 -3.14
N ALA A 151 -4.56 6.41 -3.26
CA ALA A 151 -4.17 5.80 -4.53
C ALA A 151 -5.38 5.56 -5.42
N PHE A 152 -6.44 4.96 -4.88
CA PHE A 152 -7.52 4.39 -5.69
C PHE A 152 -8.78 5.23 -5.72
N PHE A 153 -9.06 5.99 -4.66
CA PHE A 153 -10.31 6.73 -4.52
C PHE A 153 -10.09 7.99 -3.67
N PRO A 154 -9.29 8.96 -4.17
CA PRO A 154 -8.99 10.19 -3.45
C PRO A 154 -10.25 11.02 -3.14
N ASP A 155 -11.25 10.94 -4.03
CA ASP A 155 -12.51 11.68 -3.96
C ASP A 155 -13.66 10.89 -3.33
N CYS A 156 -13.37 9.76 -2.68
CA CYS A 156 -14.40 9.11 -1.87
C CYS A 156 -14.73 10.01 -0.66
N GLU A 157 -16.02 10.14 -0.36
CA GLU A 157 -16.63 10.84 0.77
C GLU A 157 -17.68 9.92 1.42
#